data_AF-A0AAD9FKN5-F1
#
_entry.id   AF-A0AAD9FKN5-F1
#
_cell.length_a   1.000
_cell.length_b   1.000
_cell.length_c   1.000
_cell.angle_alpha   90.00
_cell.angle_beta   90.00
_cell.angle_gamma   90.00
#
_symmetry.space_group_name_H-M   'P 1'
#
loop_
_entity.id
_entity.type
_entity.pdbx_description
1 polymer ?
#
loop_
_entity_poly.entity_id
_entity_poly.type
_entity_poly.pdbx_seq_one_letter_code
_entity_poly.pdbx_strand_id
1 'polypeptide(L)'
;MPLSRSLSMTSLSGVLPAWEEEELPVEDLLLFEVAWEVTNKVGGIYTVLQTKAKITVDEWGENYYMMGPYYEHNFKTQVEACEPPNPAVRKAMDALIHNGCQGSPFVILFDIGSAAWNLDRWKGDLWETCQIGLPYNDREANDSLILGSLVAWFFKELIEQLGDKPNVIVISMSGRRIPMATVFTTHATLLGRYLCAGNADFYNNLGKFNVDKEAGERHIYHRCCLERAAVHCAHVFTTVSQITAVEASHMLHRKPDVVTPNGLNVKKFSAMYEFQNLHSTSKACIQEFIRGHFYGHLDFDLDKTLFFFIAGRYEFTNKGADIFLESLSRLNYLLRVHKNDMTVVVFFIMPAKTNNFNVESLKGQAVRKQLWDTAHTVKEKFGNRLYDALLKGQIPDMNSILDRDDFTIMKRAIYATQRHTLPPVTTHNMIDDATDPILSNVRRIGLFNSRNDRVKIIFHPEFLSSTSPLLPMDYEDFVRGCNLGVFPSYYEPWGYTPGECTVMGIPSVTTNLSGFGCFIEEHVSDPAAYGVYILDRRFRSAEESCNQLTQFMFSFCQQSLRQRIIQRNRTERLSDLLDWRYLGRFYVHARHLALNRAFPDKFKMDPMAPLKVRKGKEKNGEFANE
;
A
#
# COMPACT_ATOMS: atom_id res chain seq x y z
N MET A 1 -26.41 5.17 -32.21
CA MET A 1 -26.12 3.75 -32.46
C MET A 1 -26.26 3.01 -31.14
N PRO A 2 -27.03 1.91 -31.05
CA PRO A 2 -27.25 1.26 -29.77
C PRO A 2 -26.03 0.42 -29.37
N LEU A 3 -25.57 0.68 -28.16
CA LEU A 3 -24.56 -0.07 -27.43
C LEU A 3 -25.05 -1.51 -27.22
N SER A 4 -24.25 -2.48 -27.64
CA SER A 4 -24.44 -3.87 -27.24
C SER A 4 -23.09 -4.53 -26.95
N ARG A 5 -23.15 -5.42 -25.95
CA ARG A 5 -22.15 -6.37 -25.43
C ARG A 5 -21.29 -5.89 -24.27
N SER A 6 -21.60 -6.49 -23.12
CA SER A 6 -20.74 -6.70 -21.98
C SER A 6 -19.34 -7.13 -22.43
N LEU A 7 -18.34 -6.35 -22.06
CA LEU A 7 -16.95 -6.74 -22.21
C LEU A 7 -16.59 -7.67 -21.05
N SER A 8 -16.49 -8.97 -21.38
CA SER A 8 -15.76 -9.95 -20.60
C SER A 8 -14.26 -9.60 -20.59
N MET A 9 -13.44 -10.38 -19.87
CA MET A 9 -11.96 -10.29 -19.76
C MET A 9 -11.16 -10.20 -21.08
N THR A 10 -11.82 -10.07 -22.23
CA THR A 10 -11.23 -10.00 -23.57
C THR A 10 -10.61 -8.64 -23.93
N SER A 11 -10.87 -7.55 -23.19
CA SER A 11 -10.24 -6.24 -23.47
C SER A 11 -8.76 -6.14 -23.05
N LEU A 12 -8.21 -7.16 -22.37
CA LEU A 12 -6.79 -7.27 -21.99
C LEU A 12 -6.08 -8.45 -22.69
N SER A 13 -6.66 -8.98 -23.77
CA SER A 13 -6.12 -10.11 -24.54
C SER A 13 -4.74 -9.86 -25.19
N GLY A 14 -4.16 -8.67 -25.03
CA GLY A 14 -2.78 -8.36 -25.41
C GLY A 14 -1.84 -7.97 -24.25
N VAL A 15 -2.31 -7.94 -23.00
CA VAL A 15 -1.50 -7.50 -21.83
C VAL A 15 -1.21 -8.65 -20.88
N LEU A 16 -2.13 -9.60 -20.73
CA LEU A 16 -1.99 -10.69 -19.76
C LEU A 16 -1.76 -12.01 -20.50
N PRO A 17 -0.66 -12.74 -20.21
CA PRO A 17 -0.52 -14.09 -20.70
C PRO A 17 -1.67 -14.96 -20.17
N ALA A 18 -2.32 -15.71 -21.04
CA ALA A 18 -3.30 -16.72 -20.62
C ALA A 18 -2.55 -17.95 -20.12
N TRP A 19 -2.66 -18.28 -18.83
CA TRP A 19 -1.89 -19.37 -18.20
C TRP A 19 -2.63 -20.71 -18.37
N GLU A 20 -1.93 -21.77 -18.78
CA GLU A 20 -2.46 -23.15 -18.67
C GLU A 20 -2.22 -23.63 -17.23
N GLU A 21 -3.30 -23.90 -16.50
CA GLU A 21 -3.27 -24.41 -15.13
C GLU A 21 -3.34 -25.95 -15.17
N GLU A 22 -2.36 -26.63 -14.58
CA GLU A 22 -2.62 -27.95 -14.01
C GLU A 22 -3.27 -27.70 -12.65
N GLU A 23 -4.55 -28.04 -12.52
CA GLU A 23 -5.28 -27.89 -11.27
C GLU A 23 -4.64 -28.79 -10.19
N LEU A 24 -4.33 -28.20 -9.03
CA LEU A 24 -3.93 -28.99 -7.87
C LEU A 24 -5.12 -29.84 -7.41
N PRO A 25 -4.89 -31.09 -6.97
CA PRO A 25 -5.94 -31.92 -6.37
C PRO A 25 -6.26 -31.40 -4.95
N VAL A 26 -6.87 -30.22 -4.87
CA VAL A 26 -7.13 -29.47 -3.63
C VAL A 26 -7.93 -30.32 -2.64
N GLU A 27 -8.84 -31.16 -3.11
CA GLU A 27 -9.66 -32.05 -2.27
C GLU A 27 -8.80 -33.01 -1.41
N ASP A 28 -7.65 -33.40 -1.94
CA ASP A 28 -6.70 -34.28 -1.26
C ASP A 28 -5.64 -33.53 -0.46
N LEU A 29 -5.60 -32.20 -0.49
CA LEU A 29 -4.52 -31.41 0.10
C LEU A 29 -5.04 -30.47 1.19
N LEU A 30 -4.20 -30.17 2.18
CA LEU A 30 -4.41 -29.14 3.18
C LEU A 30 -3.39 -28.03 2.99
N LEU A 31 -3.87 -26.78 3.06
CA LEU A 31 -3.04 -25.58 2.98
C LEU A 31 -3.06 -24.84 4.31
N PHE A 32 -1.86 -24.62 4.86
CA PHE A 32 -1.65 -23.83 6.07
C PHE A 32 -0.81 -22.59 5.76
N GLU A 33 -1.35 -21.41 6.02
CA GLU A 33 -0.64 -20.14 5.89
C GLU A 33 -0.33 -19.56 7.27
N VAL A 34 0.95 -19.56 7.65
CA VAL A 34 1.39 -19.19 9.00
C VAL A 34 2.03 -17.81 8.97
N ALA A 35 1.53 -16.88 9.78
CA ALA A 35 2.18 -15.58 9.94
C ALA A 35 1.88 -14.96 11.31
N TRP A 36 2.81 -14.13 11.78
CA TRP A 36 2.63 -13.35 13.00
C TRP A 36 1.42 -12.41 12.94
N GLU A 37 1.08 -11.93 11.74
CA GLU A 37 0.02 -10.95 11.51
C GLU A 37 -1.36 -11.58 11.24
N VAL A 38 -1.52 -12.91 11.34
CA VAL A 38 -2.85 -13.54 11.26
C VAL A 38 -3.70 -13.04 12.42
N THR A 39 -4.82 -12.35 12.13
CA THR A 39 -5.70 -11.68 13.11
C THR A 39 -5.03 -10.60 13.97
N ASN A 40 -3.79 -10.22 13.66
CA ASN A 40 -2.99 -9.28 14.43
C ASN A 40 -2.38 -8.20 13.52
N LYS A 41 -3.05 -7.05 13.40
CA LYS A 41 -2.61 -5.98 12.50
C LYS A 41 -1.39 -5.25 13.08
N VAL A 42 -0.19 -5.63 12.61
CA VAL A 42 1.08 -4.97 12.96
C VAL A 42 1.61 -4.15 11.79
N GLY A 43 1.48 -4.66 10.56
CA GLY A 43 2.07 -4.08 9.37
C GLY A 43 1.29 -4.40 8.09
N GLY A 44 2.01 -4.44 6.98
CA GLY A 44 1.43 -4.67 5.65
C GLY A 44 1.10 -6.13 5.37
N ILE A 45 1.69 -7.08 6.11
CA ILE A 45 1.44 -8.51 5.89
C ILE A 45 -0.01 -8.85 6.28
N TYR A 46 -0.55 -8.24 7.34
CA TYR A 46 -1.98 -8.32 7.68
C TYR A 46 -2.85 -8.01 6.46
N THR A 47 -2.58 -6.92 5.74
CA THR A 47 -3.35 -6.52 4.56
C THR A 47 -3.22 -7.52 3.42
N VAL A 48 -2.04 -8.09 3.19
CA VAL A 48 -1.84 -9.15 2.19
C VAL A 48 -2.71 -10.36 2.51
N LEU A 49 -2.59 -10.85 3.73
CA LEU A 49 -3.31 -12.04 4.19
C LEU A 49 -4.83 -11.80 4.13
N GLN A 50 -5.30 -10.68 4.68
CA GLN A 50 -6.72 -10.32 4.70
C GLN A 50 -7.30 -10.19 3.29
N THR A 51 -6.59 -9.54 2.37
CA THR A 51 -7.11 -9.32 1.00
C THR A 51 -7.02 -10.59 0.15
N LYS A 52 -5.96 -11.39 0.31
CA LYS A 52 -5.75 -12.66 -0.40
C LYS A 52 -6.63 -13.80 0.11
N ALA A 53 -7.11 -13.73 1.36
CA ALA A 53 -7.88 -14.80 1.97
C ALA A 53 -9.08 -15.20 1.11
N LYS A 54 -9.82 -14.24 0.54
CA LYS A 54 -10.99 -14.53 -0.29
C LYS A 54 -10.64 -15.42 -1.49
N ILE A 55 -9.64 -15.04 -2.29
CA ILE A 55 -9.30 -15.84 -3.49
C ILE A 55 -8.75 -17.21 -3.10
N THR A 56 -8.05 -17.30 -1.96
CA THR A 56 -7.50 -18.57 -1.46
C THR A 56 -8.61 -19.49 -0.97
N VAL A 57 -9.63 -18.97 -0.28
CA VAL A 57 -10.82 -19.73 0.14
C VAL A 57 -11.66 -20.15 -1.06
N ASP A 58 -11.83 -19.27 -2.05
CA ASP A 58 -12.54 -19.61 -3.30
C ASP A 58 -11.84 -20.79 -4.04
N GLU A 59 -10.51 -20.95 -3.86
CA GLU A 59 -9.70 -22.05 -4.43
C GLU A 59 -9.66 -23.30 -3.52
N TRP A 60 -9.50 -23.14 -2.20
CA TRP A 60 -9.21 -24.24 -1.25
C TRP A 60 -10.37 -24.68 -0.35
N GLY A 61 -11.43 -23.89 -0.24
CA GLY A 61 -12.57 -24.17 0.63
C GLY A 61 -12.17 -24.47 2.07
N GLU A 62 -12.68 -25.58 2.61
CA GLU A 62 -12.46 -26.05 4.00
C GLU A 62 -11.06 -26.65 4.24
N ASN A 63 -10.23 -26.76 3.20
CA ASN A 63 -8.87 -27.28 3.30
C ASN A 63 -7.83 -26.18 3.57
N TYR A 64 -8.26 -24.92 3.71
CA TYR A 64 -7.38 -23.78 3.98
C TYR A 64 -7.49 -23.28 5.42
N TYR A 65 -6.34 -23.18 6.09
CA TYR A 65 -6.22 -22.72 7.46
C TYR A 65 -5.13 -21.64 7.56
N MET A 66 -5.41 -20.58 8.31
CA MET A 66 -4.43 -19.58 8.69
C MET A 66 -3.96 -19.82 10.12
N MET A 67 -2.69 -19.57 10.41
CA MET A 67 -2.11 -19.81 11.73
C MET A 67 -1.35 -18.59 12.27
N GLY A 68 -1.55 -18.27 13.53
CA GLY A 68 -0.86 -17.14 14.17
C GLY A 68 -0.92 -17.14 15.70
N PRO A 69 -0.34 -16.11 16.34
CA PRO A 69 -0.41 -15.94 17.78
C PRO A 69 -1.82 -15.54 18.24
N TYR A 70 -2.24 -16.05 19.39
CA TYR A 70 -3.50 -15.68 20.04
C TYR A 70 -3.38 -14.36 20.79
N TYR A 71 -4.34 -13.46 20.56
CA TYR A 71 -4.54 -12.25 21.34
C TYR A 71 -6.03 -12.12 21.70
N GLU A 72 -6.35 -12.11 22.98
CA GLU A 72 -7.74 -12.17 23.47
C GLU A 72 -8.64 -11.08 22.87
N HIS A 73 -8.16 -9.84 22.82
CA HIS A 73 -8.92 -8.72 22.24
C HIS A 73 -9.20 -8.91 20.75
N ASN A 74 -8.20 -9.35 19.99
CA ASN A 74 -8.33 -9.55 18.54
C ASN A 74 -9.24 -10.74 18.22
N PHE A 75 -9.12 -11.83 18.98
CA PHE A 75 -9.98 -12.99 18.84
C PHE A 75 -11.45 -12.62 19.02
N LYS A 76 -11.79 -11.94 20.13
CA LYS A 76 -13.17 -11.51 20.43
C LYS A 76 -13.77 -10.54 19.41
N THR A 77 -12.94 -9.79 18.68
CA THR A 77 -13.40 -8.76 17.73
C THR A 77 -13.39 -9.22 16.27
N GLN A 78 -12.55 -10.20 15.92
CA GLN A 78 -12.31 -10.59 14.52
C GLN A 78 -12.61 -12.06 14.21
N VAL A 79 -12.77 -12.93 15.22
CA VAL A 79 -12.84 -14.38 15.03
C VAL A 79 -14.12 -14.93 15.64
N GLU A 80 -14.82 -15.77 14.86
CA GLU A 80 -15.97 -16.54 15.32
C GLU A 80 -15.53 -17.94 15.75
N ALA A 81 -15.69 -18.29 17.02
CA ALA A 81 -15.24 -19.59 17.55
C ALA A 81 -16.07 -20.75 16.98
N CYS A 82 -15.39 -21.79 16.50
CA CYS A 82 -16.04 -22.89 15.77
C CYS A 82 -15.10 -24.12 15.71
N GLU A 83 -15.67 -25.33 15.67
CA GLU A 83 -14.86 -26.54 15.51
C GLU A 83 -14.33 -26.72 14.08
N PRO A 84 -13.08 -27.21 13.90
CA PRO A 84 -12.55 -27.48 12.57
C PRO A 84 -13.34 -28.58 11.85
N PRO A 85 -13.64 -28.41 10.55
CA PRO A 85 -14.39 -29.40 9.78
C PRO A 85 -13.57 -30.69 9.61
N ASN A 86 -12.25 -30.56 9.40
CA ASN A 86 -11.37 -31.71 9.22
C ASN A 86 -11.09 -32.44 10.57
N PRO A 87 -11.42 -33.74 10.71
CA PRO A 87 -11.22 -34.48 11.96
C PRO A 87 -9.75 -34.63 12.39
N ALA A 88 -8.82 -34.72 11.43
CA ALA A 88 -7.40 -34.83 11.74
C ALA A 88 -6.86 -33.51 12.32
N VAL A 89 -7.30 -32.38 11.76
CA VAL A 89 -7.01 -31.05 12.29
C VAL A 89 -7.58 -30.88 13.70
N ARG A 90 -8.83 -31.30 13.92
CA ARG A 90 -9.47 -31.25 15.25
C ARG A 90 -8.68 -32.03 16.29
N LYS A 91 -8.34 -33.29 16.01
CA LYS A 91 -7.55 -34.12 16.94
C LYS A 91 -6.16 -33.54 17.20
N ALA A 92 -5.51 -32.97 16.19
CA ALA A 92 -4.24 -32.30 16.35
C ALA A 92 -4.37 -31.04 17.23
N MET A 93 -5.46 -30.29 17.10
CA MET A 93 -5.74 -29.18 18.01
C MET A 93 -5.99 -29.66 19.43
N ASP A 94 -6.80 -30.71 19.64
CA ASP A 94 -7.14 -31.27 20.95
C ASP A 94 -5.89 -31.65 21.76
N ALA A 95 -4.86 -32.21 21.10
CA ALA A 95 -3.58 -32.52 21.71
C ALA A 95 -2.83 -31.28 22.25
N LEU A 96 -3.13 -30.08 21.72
CA LEU A 96 -2.54 -28.81 22.12
C LEU A 96 -3.49 -27.88 22.90
N ILE A 97 -4.77 -28.23 23.10
CA ILE A 97 -5.74 -27.36 23.82
C ILE A 97 -5.24 -27.03 25.23
N HIS A 98 -4.69 -28.02 25.96
CA HIS A 98 -4.12 -27.79 27.29
C HIS A 98 -2.84 -26.92 27.30
N ASN A 99 -2.27 -26.66 26.12
CA ASN A 99 -1.08 -25.82 25.92
C ASN A 99 -1.40 -24.54 25.12
N GLY A 100 -2.67 -24.15 25.02
CA GLY A 100 -3.05 -22.82 24.52
C GLY A 100 -3.58 -22.74 23.08
N CYS A 101 -3.99 -23.84 22.46
CA CYS A 101 -4.58 -23.81 21.12
C CYS A 101 -6.07 -23.41 21.17
N GLN A 102 -6.46 -22.35 20.45
CA GLN A 102 -7.86 -21.99 20.19
C GLN A 102 -8.07 -21.78 18.69
N GLY A 103 -9.23 -22.17 18.15
CA GLY A 103 -9.46 -22.03 16.71
C GLY A 103 -10.91 -21.90 16.27
N SER A 104 -11.01 -21.68 14.97
CA SER A 104 -12.17 -21.43 14.12
C SER A 104 -11.90 -22.19 12.80
N PRO A 105 -12.87 -22.49 11.91
CA PRO A 105 -12.66 -23.47 10.85
C PRO A 105 -11.63 -23.02 9.81
N PHE A 106 -11.23 -21.74 9.82
CA PHE A 106 -10.24 -21.15 8.91
C PHE A 106 -9.04 -20.52 9.61
N VAL A 107 -9.01 -20.45 10.96
CA VAL A 107 -7.93 -19.81 11.71
C VAL A 107 -7.61 -20.60 12.98
N ILE A 108 -6.33 -20.95 13.18
CA ILE A 108 -5.81 -21.63 14.35
C ILE A 108 -4.84 -20.67 15.07
N LEU A 109 -5.15 -20.31 16.31
CA LEU A 109 -4.39 -19.34 17.09
C LEU A 109 -3.73 -20.02 18.31
N PHE A 110 -2.47 -19.68 18.52
CA PHE A 110 -1.63 -20.26 19.57
C PHE A 110 -1.38 -19.25 20.69
N ASP A 111 -1.81 -19.57 21.90
CA ASP A 111 -1.45 -18.82 23.11
C ASP A 111 0.02 -19.09 23.47
N ILE A 112 0.88 -18.19 22.99
CA ILE A 112 2.30 -18.19 23.28
C ILE A 112 2.60 -17.98 24.77
N GLY A 113 1.69 -17.33 25.51
CA GLY A 113 1.83 -17.07 26.94
C GLY A 113 1.74 -18.35 27.76
N SER A 114 0.76 -19.21 27.46
CA SER A 114 0.61 -20.52 28.14
C SER A 114 1.75 -21.49 27.84
N ALA A 115 2.50 -21.28 26.76
CA ALA A 115 3.62 -22.13 26.34
C ALA A 115 5.00 -21.59 26.77
N ALA A 116 5.07 -20.40 27.37
CA ALA A 116 6.34 -19.74 27.71
C ALA A 116 7.20 -20.53 28.71
N TRP A 117 6.61 -21.40 29.53
CA TRP A 117 7.32 -22.26 30.48
C TRP A 117 8.34 -23.19 29.81
N ASN A 118 8.17 -23.50 28.52
CA ASN A 118 9.02 -24.41 27.76
C ASN A 118 10.09 -23.68 26.91
N LEU A 119 10.16 -22.35 27.01
CA LEU A 119 11.05 -21.53 26.18
C LEU A 119 12.52 -21.93 26.29
N ASP A 120 13.04 -22.16 27.50
CA ASP A 120 14.45 -22.48 27.71
C ASP A 120 14.83 -23.82 27.08
N ARG A 121 13.94 -24.81 27.14
CA ARG A 121 14.12 -26.08 26.43
C ARG A 121 14.18 -25.86 24.93
N TRP A 122 13.24 -25.11 24.35
CA TRP A 122 13.23 -24.84 22.92
C TRP A 122 14.43 -24.02 22.44
N LYS A 123 14.99 -23.14 23.29
CA LYS A 123 16.26 -22.47 23.00
C LYS A 123 17.42 -23.48 22.94
N GLY A 124 17.45 -24.44 23.86
CA GLY A 124 18.38 -25.57 23.83
C GLY A 124 18.26 -26.37 22.53
N ASP A 125 17.04 -26.81 22.19
CA ASP A 125 16.75 -27.57 20.97
C ASP A 125 17.19 -26.79 19.70
N LEU A 126 16.92 -25.48 19.64
CA LEU A 126 17.30 -24.61 18.52
C LEU A 126 18.84 -24.54 18.39
N TRP A 127 19.53 -24.34 19.50
CA TRP A 127 20.99 -24.30 19.53
C TRP A 127 21.58 -25.64 19.07
N GLU A 128 21.11 -26.76 19.61
CA GLU A 128 21.58 -28.10 19.22
C GLU A 128 21.35 -28.38 17.73
N THR A 129 20.21 -27.95 17.19
CA THR A 129 19.81 -28.24 15.80
C THR A 129 20.55 -27.38 14.77
N CYS A 130 20.65 -26.07 14.99
CA CYS A 130 21.16 -25.14 13.97
C CYS A 130 22.16 -24.09 14.50
N GLN A 131 22.60 -24.21 15.76
CA GLN A 131 23.60 -23.33 16.37
C GLN A 131 23.19 -21.85 16.36
N ILE A 132 21.88 -21.58 16.49
CA ILE A 132 21.33 -20.22 16.60
C ILE A 132 20.94 -19.96 18.06
N GLY A 133 21.60 -19.00 18.69
CA GLY A 133 21.30 -18.57 20.06
C GLY A 133 20.33 -17.38 20.10
N LEU A 134 19.39 -17.38 21.06
CA LEU A 134 18.44 -16.28 21.25
C LEU A 134 18.67 -15.54 22.58
N PRO A 135 18.92 -14.21 22.54
CA PRO A 135 19.06 -13.41 23.75
C PRO A 135 17.82 -13.46 24.64
N TYR A 136 18.01 -13.44 25.96
CA TYR A 136 16.90 -13.45 26.92
C TYR A 136 16.02 -12.20 26.82
N ASN A 137 16.64 -11.04 26.60
CA ASN A 137 15.95 -9.75 26.52
C ASN A 137 15.19 -9.51 25.20
N ASP A 138 15.43 -10.32 24.16
CA ASP A 138 14.73 -10.16 22.89
C ASP A 138 13.39 -10.92 22.90
N ARG A 139 12.36 -10.24 23.39
CA ARG A 139 11.00 -10.78 23.48
C ARG A 139 10.46 -11.22 22.12
N GLU A 140 10.67 -10.46 21.05
CA GLU A 140 10.11 -10.79 19.72
C GLU A 140 10.72 -12.09 19.18
N ALA A 141 12.04 -12.27 19.33
CA ALA A 141 12.70 -13.50 18.92
C ALA A 141 12.26 -14.70 19.78
N ASN A 142 12.07 -14.50 21.09
CA ASN A 142 11.59 -15.53 21.99
C ASN A 142 10.14 -15.94 21.68
N ASP A 143 9.25 -14.97 21.49
CA ASP A 143 7.85 -15.21 21.14
C ASP A 143 7.73 -15.90 19.77
N SER A 144 8.60 -15.54 18.81
CA SER A 144 8.69 -16.20 17.51
C SER A 144 9.12 -17.68 17.62
N LEU A 145 10.06 -18.00 18.52
CA LEU A 145 10.48 -19.38 18.77
C LEU A 145 9.35 -20.19 19.43
N ILE A 146 8.62 -19.61 20.38
CA ILE A 146 7.47 -20.27 21.02
C ILE A 146 6.40 -20.60 19.96
N LEU A 147 6.01 -19.61 19.15
CA LEU A 147 5.04 -19.81 18.08
C LEU A 147 5.52 -20.89 17.09
N GLY A 148 6.76 -20.80 16.60
CA GLY A 148 7.33 -21.78 15.68
C GLY A 148 7.36 -23.20 16.27
N SER A 149 7.62 -23.33 17.57
CA SER A 149 7.65 -24.61 18.27
C SER A 149 6.26 -25.21 18.44
N LEU A 150 5.25 -24.39 18.77
CA LEU A 150 3.85 -24.81 18.86
C LEU A 150 3.30 -25.23 17.49
N VAL A 151 3.59 -24.47 16.43
CA VAL A 151 3.22 -24.80 15.05
C VAL A 151 3.87 -26.11 14.61
N ALA A 152 5.16 -26.30 14.89
CA ALA A 152 5.86 -27.55 14.59
C ALA A 152 5.31 -28.75 15.38
N TRP A 153 4.88 -28.54 16.63
CA TRP A 153 4.21 -29.57 17.42
C TRP A 153 2.83 -29.90 16.83
N PHE A 154 2.01 -28.90 16.50
CA PHE A 154 0.73 -29.11 15.82
C PHE A 154 0.89 -29.96 14.55
N PHE A 155 1.86 -29.65 13.70
CA PHE A 155 2.07 -30.43 12.47
C PHE A 155 2.54 -31.85 12.72
N LYS A 156 3.30 -32.08 13.80
CA LYS A 156 3.67 -33.44 14.21
C LYS A 156 2.41 -34.26 14.54
N GLU A 157 1.52 -33.72 15.38
CA GLU A 157 0.26 -34.37 15.75
C GLU A 157 -0.63 -34.59 14.52
N LEU A 158 -0.75 -33.58 13.64
CA LEU A 158 -1.55 -33.66 12.42
C LEU A 158 -1.09 -34.80 11.51
N ILE A 159 0.21 -34.94 11.30
CA ILE A 159 0.74 -35.97 10.40
C ILE A 159 0.62 -37.37 11.00
N GLU A 160 0.74 -37.51 12.32
CA GLU A 160 0.41 -38.77 12.99
C GLU A 160 -1.06 -39.16 12.77
N GLN A 161 -1.99 -38.20 12.70
CA GLN A 161 -3.41 -38.47 12.38
C GLN A 161 -3.67 -38.74 10.89
N LEU A 162 -2.88 -38.16 9.99
CA LEU A 162 -3.03 -38.33 8.53
C LEU A 162 -2.36 -39.61 8.00
N GLY A 163 -1.36 -40.15 8.69
CA GLY A 163 -0.62 -41.34 8.28
C GLY A 163 0.25 -41.11 7.03
N ASP A 164 0.34 -42.10 6.13
CA ASP A 164 1.17 -42.06 4.90
C ASP A 164 0.62 -41.17 3.77
N LYS A 165 -0.35 -40.30 4.06
CA LYS A 165 -0.94 -39.37 3.07
C LYS A 165 -0.14 -38.05 3.06
N PRO A 166 0.68 -37.76 2.03
CA PRO A 166 1.50 -36.55 1.98
C PRO A 166 0.67 -35.37 1.49
N ASN A 167 -0.13 -34.82 2.38
CA ASN A 167 -1.23 -33.96 1.99
C ASN A 167 -1.16 -32.56 2.63
N VAL A 168 0.04 -32.08 3.04
CA VAL A 168 0.17 -30.81 3.76
C VAL A 168 1.15 -29.86 3.07
N ILE A 169 0.64 -28.69 2.67
CA ILE A 169 1.44 -27.54 2.24
C ILE A 169 1.46 -26.53 3.39
N VAL A 170 2.65 -26.16 3.85
CA VAL A 170 2.85 -25.15 4.89
C VAL A 170 3.59 -23.96 4.31
N ILE A 171 3.00 -22.78 4.40
CA ILE A 171 3.68 -21.53 4.11
C ILE A 171 4.30 -21.03 5.42
N SER A 172 5.39 -21.70 5.86
CA SER A 172 6.33 -21.35 6.95
C SER A 172 7.29 -22.54 7.22
N MET A 173 8.30 -22.33 8.08
CA MET A 173 9.37 -23.29 8.39
C MET A 173 8.91 -24.53 9.16
N SER A 174 9.58 -25.65 8.90
CA SER A 174 9.88 -26.70 9.88
C SER A 174 11.33 -27.18 9.71
N GLY A 175 12.12 -27.16 10.79
CA GLY A 175 13.48 -27.73 10.82
C GLY A 175 13.51 -29.24 11.10
N ARG A 176 12.35 -29.86 11.33
CA ARG A 176 12.21 -31.30 11.57
C ARG A 176 11.79 -31.98 10.27
N ARG A 177 12.26 -33.22 10.03
CA ARG A 177 11.88 -34.06 8.88
C ARG A 177 10.40 -34.49 8.98
N ILE A 178 9.52 -33.54 8.76
CA ILE A 178 8.08 -33.72 8.71
C ILE A 178 7.71 -33.81 7.23
N PRO A 179 6.96 -34.83 6.77
CA PRO A 179 6.61 -35.01 5.36
C PRO A 179 5.57 -33.97 4.90
N MET A 180 6.04 -32.75 4.65
CA MET A 180 5.24 -31.60 4.20
C MET A 180 5.99 -30.80 3.15
N ALA A 181 5.25 -30.15 2.24
CA ALA A 181 5.81 -29.17 1.32
C ALA A 181 5.86 -27.80 2.01
N THR A 182 6.99 -27.07 1.89
CA THR A 182 7.19 -25.80 2.59
C THR A 182 7.50 -24.65 1.65
N VAL A 183 6.82 -23.52 1.84
CA VAL A 183 7.07 -22.25 1.13
C VAL A 183 7.44 -21.18 2.15
N PHE A 184 8.53 -20.44 1.91
CA PHE A 184 8.88 -19.27 2.72
C PHE A 184 8.86 -18.02 1.85
N THR A 185 8.01 -17.06 2.22
CA THR A 185 7.91 -15.76 1.54
C THR A 185 8.53 -14.68 2.43
N THR A 186 9.57 -13.99 1.94
CA THR A 186 10.03 -12.77 2.62
C THR A 186 9.46 -11.52 1.95
N HIS A 187 8.83 -10.66 2.77
CA HIS A 187 8.28 -9.38 2.31
C HIS A 187 9.31 -8.26 2.31
N ALA A 188 10.45 -8.44 2.97
CA ALA A 188 11.59 -7.52 3.05
C ALA A 188 12.74 -8.26 3.73
N THR A 189 14.00 -8.02 3.39
CA THR A 189 15.09 -8.57 4.22
C THR A 189 15.30 -7.72 5.46
N LEU A 190 15.60 -8.36 6.58
CA LEU A 190 15.83 -7.63 7.83
C LEU A 190 16.98 -6.64 7.65
N LEU A 191 18.12 -7.11 7.15
CA LEU A 191 19.33 -6.29 7.04
C LEU A 191 19.16 -5.12 6.05
N GLY A 192 18.44 -5.32 4.94
CA GLY A 192 18.21 -4.26 3.96
C GLY A 192 17.44 -3.08 4.53
N ARG A 193 16.44 -3.32 5.38
CA ARG A 193 15.71 -2.26 6.10
C ARG A 193 16.64 -1.42 6.98
N TYR A 194 17.53 -2.06 7.74
CA TYR A 194 18.45 -1.36 8.63
C TYR A 194 19.54 -0.59 7.87
N LEU A 195 20.08 -1.17 6.80
CA LEU A 195 21.11 -0.51 5.99
C LEU A 195 20.57 0.73 5.28
N CYS A 196 19.36 0.65 4.72
CA CYS A 196 18.72 1.80 4.06
C CYS A 196 18.35 2.90 5.06
N ALA A 197 17.87 2.53 6.27
CA ALA A 197 17.61 3.50 7.33
C ALA A 197 18.90 4.20 7.83
N GLY A 198 20.05 3.54 7.71
CA GLY A 198 21.37 4.11 8.02
C GLY A 198 21.97 5.00 6.93
N ASN A 199 21.20 5.40 5.91
CA ASN A 199 21.66 6.18 4.75
C ASN A 199 22.84 5.54 3.99
N ALA A 200 22.96 4.20 4.02
CA ALA A 200 23.95 3.51 3.21
C ALA A 200 23.54 3.53 1.72
N ASP A 201 24.53 3.61 0.84
CA ASP A 201 24.35 3.37 -0.60
C ASP A 201 24.15 1.86 -0.84
N PHE A 202 22.95 1.39 -0.49
CA PHE A 202 22.61 -0.02 -0.38
C PHE A 202 22.67 -0.76 -1.72
N TYR A 203 21.90 -0.32 -2.72
CA TYR A 203 21.73 -1.09 -3.96
C TYR A 203 22.99 -1.14 -4.83
N ASN A 204 23.88 -0.15 -4.74
CA ASN A 204 25.15 -0.15 -5.47
C ASN A 204 26.25 -0.97 -4.79
N ASN A 205 26.06 -1.35 -3.52
CA ASN A 205 27.07 -2.03 -2.71
C ASN A 205 26.60 -3.39 -2.16
N LEU A 206 25.51 -3.96 -2.70
CA LEU A 206 24.95 -5.24 -2.24
C LEU A 206 25.99 -6.36 -2.09
N GLY A 207 26.92 -6.50 -3.04
CA GLY A 207 27.98 -7.51 -3.01
C GLY A 207 29.19 -7.18 -2.12
N LYS A 208 29.22 -6.00 -1.50
CA LYS A 208 30.34 -5.55 -0.65
C LYS A 208 30.05 -5.64 0.84
N PHE A 209 28.77 -5.79 1.24
CA PHE A 209 28.40 -5.91 2.64
C PHE A 209 28.82 -7.26 3.21
N ASN A 210 29.42 -7.24 4.40
CA ASN A 210 29.59 -8.43 5.21
C ASN A 210 28.35 -8.59 6.09
N VAL A 211 27.44 -9.50 5.69
CA VAL A 211 26.14 -9.69 6.33
C VAL A 211 26.26 -9.94 7.83
N ASP A 212 27.19 -10.81 8.24
CA ASP A 212 27.36 -11.20 9.64
C ASP A 212 27.88 -10.03 10.49
N LYS A 213 28.85 -9.28 9.96
CA LYS A 213 29.37 -8.07 10.61
C LYS A 213 28.28 -7.00 10.76
N GLU A 214 27.56 -6.69 9.68
CA GLU A 214 26.54 -5.64 9.69
C GLU A 214 25.36 -5.99 10.62
N ALA A 215 24.99 -7.27 10.70
CA ALA A 215 23.97 -7.75 11.63
C ALA A 215 24.46 -7.77 13.09
N GLY A 216 25.73 -8.11 13.32
CA GLY A 216 26.38 -8.08 14.63
C GLY A 216 26.49 -6.68 15.21
N GLU A 217 26.96 -5.71 14.42
CA GLU A 217 27.10 -4.30 14.83
C GLU A 217 25.75 -3.65 15.19
N ARG A 218 24.64 -4.17 14.68
CA ARG A 218 23.28 -3.70 14.95
C ARG A 218 22.54 -4.53 15.99
N HIS A 219 23.19 -5.52 16.59
CA HIS A 219 22.61 -6.43 17.58
C HIS A 219 21.35 -7.19 17.08
N ILE A 220 21.32 -7.51 15.78
CA ILE A 220 20.23 -8.27 15.13
C ILE A 220 20.71 -9.60 14.53
N TYR A 221 21.95 -10.01 14.83
CA TYR A 221 22.58 -11.21 14.27
C TYR A 221 21.70 -12.46 14.38
N HIS A 222 21.17 -12.77 15.56
CA HIS A 222 20.29 -13.93 15.78
C HIS A 222 19.02 -13.88 14.94
N ARG A 223 18.43 -12.69 14.73
CA ARG A 223 17.25 -12.52 13.86
C ARG A 223 17.60 -12.74 12.39
N CYS A 224 18.75 -12.24 11.93
CA CYS A 224 19.26 -12.51 10.58
C CYS A 224 19.57 -14.01 10.38
N CYS A 225 20.11 -14.68 11.39
CA CYS A 225 20.32 -16.13 11.35
C CYS A 225 18.99 -16.89 11.22
N LEU A 226 17.97 -16.51 11.99
CA LEU A 226 16.63 -17.11 11.87
C LEU A 226 16.03 -16.90 10.47
N GLU A 227 16.10 -15.66 9.94
CA GLU A 227 15.63 -15.35 8.59
C GLU A 227 16.35 -16.18 7.53
N ARG A 228 17.69 -16.24 7.59
CA ARG A 228 18.50 -17.03 6.66
C ARG A 228 18.23 -18.53 6.79
N ALA A 229 18.11 -19.06 8.02
CA ALA A 229 17.77 -20.46 8.23
C ALA A 229 16.39 -20.79 7.63
N ALA A 230 15.41 -19.90 7.79
CA ALA A 230 14.08 -20.07 7.19
C ALA A 230 14.13 -20.19 5.67
N VAL A 231 14.89 -19.28 5.05
CA VAL A 231 15.10 -19.22 3.62
C VAL A 231 15.76 -20.50 3.11
N HIS A 232 16.76 -21.04 3.81
CA HIS A 232 17.49 -22.23 3.36
C HIS A 232 16.76 -23.56 3.67
N CYS A 233 15.91 -23.61 4.69
CA CYS A 233 15.14 -24.81 5.03
C CYS A 233 13.86 -24.98 4.20
N ALA A 234 13.36 -23.94 3.54
CA ALA A 234 12.13 -24.04 2.74
C ALA A 234 12.34 -24.81 1.43
N HIS A 235 11.37 -25.64 1.01
CA HIS A 235 11.42 -26.27 -0.32
C HIS A 235 11.37 -25.21 -1.42
N VAL A 236 10.54 -24.18 -1.26
CA VAL A 236 10.42 -23.03 -2.16
C VAL A 236 10.61 -21.73 -1.39
N PHE A 237 11.48 -20.86 -1.90
CA PHE A 237 11.73 -19.53 -1.37
C PHE A 237 11.15 -18.49 -2.33
N THR A 238 10.37 -17.54 -1.82
CA THR A 238 9.75 -16.47 -2.61
C THR A 238 10.00 -15.09 -2.01
N THR A 239 9.93 -14.08 -2.86
CA THR A 239 9.94 -12.65 -2.47
C THR A 239 8.76 -11.94 -3.12
N VAL A 240 8.35 -10.80 -2.56
CA VAL A 240 7.22 -10.04 -3.09
C VAL A 240 7.53 -9.16 -4.30
N SER A 241 8.81 -9.00 -4.63
CA SER A 241 9.23 -8.23 -5.81
C SER A 241 10.58 -8.68 -6.34
N GLN A 242 10.88 -8.25 -7.56
CA GLN A 242 12.15 -8.50 -8.22
C GLN A 242 13.31 -7.76 -7.55
N ILE A 243 13.09 -6.53 -7.06
CA ILE A 243 14.14 -5.78 -6.35
C ILE A 243 14.50 -6.46 -5.02
N THR A 244 13.50 -6.94 -4.28
CA THR A 244 13.72 -7.74 -3.06
C THR A 244 14.35 -9.10 -3.39
N ALA A 245 14.12 -9.67 -4.58
CA ALA A 245 14.79 -10.89 -5.01
C ALA A 245 16.31 -10.69 -5.20
N VAL A 246 16.70 -9.56 -5.78
CA VAL A 246 18.11 -9.16 -5.94
C VAL A 246 18.76 -8.97 -4.58
N GLU A 247 18.08 -8.26 -3.66
CA GLU A 247 18.49 -8.06 -2.28
C GLU A 247 18.70 -9.39 -1.53
N ALA A 248 17.68 -10.27 -1.54
CA ALA A 248 17.71 -11.56 -0.88
C ALA A 248 18.84 -12.47 -1.40
N SER A 249 19.13 -12.43 -2.70
CA SER A 249 20.23 -13.22 -3.28
C SER A 249 21.59 -12.87 -2.67
N HIS A 250 21.79 -11.61 -2.26
CA HIS A 250 23.03 -11.14 -1.64
C HIS A 250 23.00 -11.28 -0.11
N MET A 251 21.90 -10.88 0.53
CA MET A 251 21.79 -10.82 2.00
C MET A 251 21.49 -12.19 2.63
N LEU A 252 20.70 -13.02 1.94
CA LEU A 252 20.24 -14.33 2.43
C LEU A 252 20.95 -15.49 1.73
N HIS A 253 21.78 -15.19 0.72
CA HIS A 253 22.57 -16.16 -0.04
C HIS A 253 21.74 -17.30 -0.65
N ARG A 254 20.48 -17.02 -1.02
CA ARG A 254 19.61 -17.91 -1.81
C ARG A 254 18.82 -17.04 -2.77
N LYS A 255 18.84 -17.39 -4.05
CA LYS A 255 17.98 -16.75 -5.06
C LYS A 255 16.54 -17.22 -4.85
N PRO A 256 15.53 -16.33 -4.83
CA PRO A 256 14.14 -16.76 -4.82
C PRO A 256 13.79 -17.58 -6.05
N ASP A 257 12.96 -18.58 -5.82
CA ASP A 257 12.42 -19.47 -6.83
C ASP A 257 11.28 -18.80 -7.62
N VAL A 258 10.43 -18.05 -6.91
CA VAL A 258 9.24 -17.37 -7.47
C VAL A 258 9.13 -15.98 -6.85
N VAL A 259 8.74 -14.99 -7.65
CA VAL A 259 8.28 -13.69 -7.14
C VAL A 259 6.77 -13.75 -6.99
N THR A 260 6.24 -13.42 -5.81
CA THR A 260 4.81 -13.41 -5.49
C THR A 260 4.35 -11.97 -5.21
N PRO A 261 4.04 -11.16 -6.25
CA PRO A 261 3.61 -9.78 -6.10
C PRO A 261 2.36 -9.66 -5.23
N ASN A 262 2.25 -8.60 -4.43
CA ASN A 262 1.07 -8.43 -3.59
C ASN A 262 -0.09 -7.84 -4.39
N GLY A 263 -1.20 -8.57 -4.45
CA GLY A 263 -2.44 -8.08 -5.03
C GLY A 263 -3.29 -7.24 -4.08
N LEU A 264 -4.35 -6.68 -4.66
CA LEU A 264 -5.39 -5.92 -3.99
C LEU A 264 -6.75 -6.52 -4.37
N ASN A 265 -7.76 -6.29 -3.53
CA ASN A 265 -9.14 -6.61 -3.88
C ASN A 265 -9.74 -5.42 -4.65
N VAL A 266 -9.83 -5.55 -5.98
CA VAL A 266 -10.36 -4.48 -6.82
C VAL A 266 -11.89 -4.56 -6.80
N LYS A 267 -12.52 -3.59 -6.12
CA LYS A 267 -13.97 -3.40 -6.20
C LYS A 267 -14.32 -2.85 -7.58
N LYS A 268 -14.87 -3.70 -8.45
CA LYS A 268 -15.37 -3.26 -9.75
C LYS A 268 -16.66 -2.46 -9.54
N PHE A 269 -16.62 -1.18 -9.93
CA PHE A 269 -17.83 -0.36 -10.01
C PHE A 269 -18.74 -0.90 -11.12
N SER A 270 -20.06 -0.86 -10.91
CA SER A 270 -21.04 -1.29 -11.91
C SER A 270 -21.01 -0.37 -13.14
N ALA A 271 -20.60 0.89 -12.96
CA ALA A 271 -20.43 1.89 -14.01
C ALA A 271 -18.99 2.43 -14.07
N MET A 272 -18.36 2.32 -15.24
CA MET A 272 -16.96 2.72 -15.47
C MET A 272 -16.69 4.23 -15.25
N TYR A 273 -17.73 5.08 -15.19
CA TYR A 273 -17.60 6.53 -14.96
C TYR A 273 -17.77 6.94 -13.48
N GLU A 274 -18.17 6.01 -12.60
CA GLU A 274 -18.46 6.31 -11.20
C GLU A 274 -17.22 6.84 -10.47
N PHE A 275 -16.04 6.25 -10.73
CA PHE A 275 -14.80 6.71 -10.12
C PHE A 275 -14.44 8.16 -10.50
N GLN A 276 -14.85 8.65 -11.68
CA GLN A 276 -14.64 10.04 -12.07
C GLN A 276 -15.56 11.01 -11.32
N ASN A 277 -16.80 10.59 -11.05
CA ASN A 277 -17.70 11.37 -10.20
C ASN A 277 -17.15 11.44 -8.78
N LEU A 278 -16.65 10.32 -8.25
CA LEU A 278 -15.99 10.28 -6.93
C LEU A 278 -14.77 11.19 -6.89
N HIS A 279 -13.91 11.18 -7.93
CA HIS A 279 -12.81 12.13 -8.05
C HIS A 279 -13.28 13.58 -7.91
N SER A 280 -14.34 13.96 -8.64
CA SER A 280 -14.87 15.34 -8.60
C SER A 280 -15.41 15.71 -7.22
N THR A 281 -16.18 14.82 -6.58
CA THR A 281 -16.75 15.04 -5.24
C THR A 281 -15.65 15.15 -4.18
N SER A 282 -14.69 14.22 -4.17
CA SER A 282 -13.56 14.25 -3.24
C SER A 282 -12.67 15.47 -3.47
N LYS A 283 -12.40 15.83 -4.72
CA LYS A 283 -11.62 17.02 -5.06
C LYS A 283 -12.29 18.29 -4.52
N ALA A 284 -13.61 18.39 -4.60
CA ALA A 284 -14.36 19.53 -4.04
C ALA A 284 -14.19 19.62 -2.51
N CYS A 285 -14.17 18.49 -1.80
CA CYS A 285 -13.90 18.45 -0.36
C CYS A 285 -12.46 18.92 -0.03
N ILE A 286 -11.45 18.51 -0.81
CA ILE A 286 -10.08 19.03 -0.67
C ILE A 286 -10.05 20.53 -0.93
N GLN A 287 -10.74 21.03 -1.97
CA GLN A 287 -10.80 22.45 -2.27
C GLN A 287 -11.42 23.27 -1.13
N GLU A 288 -12.43 22.74 -0.43
CA GLU A 288 -12.96 23.39 0.78
C GLU A 288 -11.91 23.51 1.87
N PHE A 289 -11.16 22.44 2.14
CA PHE A 289 -10.02 22.52 3.07
C PHE A 289 -9.01 23.59 2.63
N ILE A 290 -8.65 23.66 1.35
CA ILE A 290 -7.73 24.67 0.81
C ILE A 290 -8.24 26.10 1.01
N ARG A 291 -9.54 26.36 0.76
CA ARG A 291 -10.14 27.67 1.00
C ARG A 291 -9.96 28.11 2.45
N GLY A 292 -10.12 27.19 3.40
CA GLY A 292 -9.88 27.46 4.82
C GLY A 292 -8.41 27.57 5.20
N HIS A 293 -7.53 26.74 4.65
CA HIS A 293 -6.10 26.75 4.99
C HIS A 293 -5.37 27.97 4.42
N PHE A 294 -5.80 28.45 3.26
CA PHE A 294 -5.27 29.62 2.54
C PHE A 294 -6.16 30.86 2.68
N TYR A 295 -7.01 30.95 3.71
CA TYR A 295 -7.84 32.14 3.93
C TYR A 295 -6.98 33.43 3.96
N GLY A 296 -7.46 34.49 3.31
CA GLY A 296 -6.70 35.75 3.12
C GLY A 296 -5.54 35.67 2.10
N HIS A 297 -5.15 34.46 1.68
CA HIS A 297 -4.04 34.18 0.76
C HIS A 297 -4.46 33.35 -0.46
N LEU A 298 -5.76 33.17 -0.70
CA LEU A 298 -6.28 32.45 -1.85
C LEU A 298 -6.25 33.36 -3.10
N ASP A 299 -5.05 33.58 -3.62
CA ASP A 299 -4.76 34.40 -4.81
C ASP A 299 -4.51 33.55 -6.07
N PHE A 300 -4.96 32.30 -6.05
CA PHE A 300 -4.85 31.35 -7.15
C PHE A 300 -6.18 30.66 -7.43
N ASP A 301 -6.37 30.26 -8.69
CA ASP A 301 -7.58 29.60 -9.16
C ASP A 301 -7.57 28.10 -8.81
N LEU A 302 -8.60 27.64 -8.09
CA LEU A 302 -8.75 26.24 -7.69
C LEU A 302 -9.10 25.31 -8.85
N ASP A 303 -9.63 25.82 -9.96
CA ASP A 303 -9.87 25.04 -11.17
C ASP A 303 -8.55 24.75 -11.92
N LYS A 304 -7.58 25.66 -11.77
CA LYS A 304 -6.18 25.52 -12.23
C LYS A 304 -5.22 25.08 -11.11
N THR A 305 -5.76 24.42 -10.09
CA THR A 305 -4.96 23.83 -9.02
C THR A 305 -4.93 22.31 -9.12
N LEU A 306 -3.72 21.75 -9.01
CA LEU A 306 -3.47 20.31 -8.93
C LEU A 306 -3.08 19.91 -7.51
N PHE A 307 -3.60 18.78 -7.06
CA PHE A 307 -3.28 18.19 -5.76
C PHE A 307 -2.34 17.02 -5.93
N PHE A 308 -1.10 17.18 -5.46
CA PHE A 308 -0.13 16.09 -5.39
C PHE A 308 -0.03 15.62 -3.94
N PHE A 309 0.34 14.36 -3.74
CA PHE A 309 0.55 13.88 -2.38
C PHE A 309 1.61 12.78 -2.30
N ILE A 310 2.21 12.68 -1.12
CA ILE A 310 2.98 11.53 -0.68
C ILE A 310 2.37 11.04 0.64
N ALA A 311 2.25 9.73 0.80
CA ALA A 311 1.66 9.13 2.00
C ALA A 311 2.44 7.88 2.41
N GLY A 312 2.49 7.60 3.71
CA GLY A 312 3.06 6.37 4.24
C GLY A 312 3.65 6.54 5.64
N ARG A 313 4.37 5.51 6.09
CA ARG A 313 5.17 5.58 7.33
C ARG A 313 6.17 6.72 7.22
N TYR A 314 6.47 7.35 8.36
CA TYR A 314 7.40 8.47 8.39
C TYR A 314 8.87 8.00 8.32
N GLU A 315 9.29 7.60 7.12
CA GLU A 315 10.65 7.20 6.78
C GLU A 315 11.21 8.16 5.71
N PHE A 316 11.80 9.28 6.14
CA PHE A 316 12.15 10.41 5.29
C PHE A 316 12.93 10.03 4.01
N THR A 317 14.05 9.31 4.17
CA THR A 317 14.90 8.86 3.03
C THR A 317 14.28 7.68 2.28
N ASN A 318 13.80 6.65 3.00
CA ASN A 318 13.29 5.43 2.36
C ASN A 318 12.07 5.70 1.48
N LYS A 319 11.17 6.60 1.91
CA LYS A 319 10.00 7.03 1.11
C LYS A 319 10.34 8.13 0.11
N GLY A 320 11.57 8.64 0.11
CA GLY A 320 12.03 9.63 -0.86
C GLY A 320 11.46 11.03 -0.64
N ALA A 321 11.03 11.37 0.58
CA ALA A 321 10.49 12.70 0.88
C ALA A 321 11.55 13.80 0.68
N ASP A 322 12.83 13.46 0.86
CA ASP A 322 14.00 14.26 0.53
C ASP A 322 14.07 14.65 -0.96
N ILE A 323 14.08 13.64 -1.84
CA ILE A 323 14.10 13.81 -3.31
C ILE A 323 12.84 14.55 -3.77
N PHE A 324 11.70 14.25 -3.16
CA PHE A 324 10.45 14.92 -3.50
C PHE A 324 10.51 16.42 -3.20
N LEU A 325 10.89 16.81 -1.98
CA LEU A 325 11.00 18.22 -1.57
C LEU A 325 11.97 19.01 -2.45
N GLU A 326 13.13 18.44 -2.78
CA GLU A 326 14.11 19.09 -3.66
C GLU A 326 13.54 19.26 -5.08
N SER A 327 12.84 18.26 -5.60
CA SER A 327 12.19 18.30 -6.91
C SER A 327 11.05 19.32 -6.97
N LEU A 328 10.35 19.57 -5.86
CA LEU A 328 9.30 20.59 -5.73
C LEU A 328 9.87 22.01 -5.77
N SER A 329 11.05 22.24 -5.19
CA SER A 329 11.74 23.54 -5.30
C SER A 329 12.04 23.88 -6.76
N ARG A 330 12.55 22.90 -7.52
CA ARG A 330 12.82 23.04 -8.96
C ARG A 330 11.53 23.22 -9.77
N LEU A 331 10.47 22.48 -9.44
CA LEU A 331 9.16 22.66 -10.05
C LEU A 331 8.62 24.07 -9.82
N ASN A 332 8.73 24.60 -8.60
CA ASN A 332 8.33 25.97 -8.29
C ASN A 332 9.07 26.98 -9.16
N TYR A 333 10.38 26.82 -9.30
CA TYR A 333 11.19 27.66 -10.18
C TYR A 333 10.73 27.58 -11.64
N LEU A 334 10.56 26.38 -12.20
CA LEU A 334 10.13 26.19 -13.58
C LEU A 334 8.75 26.81 -13.85
N LEU A 335 7.77 26.59 -12.96
CA LEU A 335 6.43 27.16 -13.11
C LEU A 335 6.46 28.70 -13.09
N ARG A 336 7.33 29.29 -12.25
CA ARG A 336 7.50 30.76 -12.19
C ARG A 336 8.16 31.31 -13.46
N VAL A 337 9.25 30.70 -13.92
CA VAL A 337 9.99 31.16 -15.11
C VAL A 337 9.14 31.05 -16.37
N HIS A 338 8.42 29.94 -16.52
CA HIS A 338 7.49 29.75 -17.65
C HIS A 338 6.18 30.54 -17.52
N LYS A 339 5.99 31.31 -16.43
CA LYS A 339 4.76 32.05 -16.13
C LYS A 339 3.51 31.17 -16.24
N ASN A 340 3.64 29.92 -15.78
CA ASN A 340 2.56 28.94 -15.83
C ASN A 340 1.49 29.33 -14.79
N ASP A 341 0.23 29.35 -15.23
CA ASP A 341 -0.93 29.73 -14.43
C ASP A 341 -1.48 28.59 -13.57
N MET A 342 -0.88 27.40 -13.64
CA MET A 342 -1.15 26.27 -12.77
C MET A 342 -0.55 26.46 -11.37
N THR A 343 -1.31 26.09 -10.34
CA THR A 343 -0.84 26.01 -8.95
C THR A 343 -0.81 24.55 -8.53
N VAL A 344 0.22 24.14 -7.81
CA VAL A 344 0.34 22.79 -7.27
C VAL A 344 0.29 22.88 -5.75
N VAL A 345 -0.63 22.16 -5.12
CA VAL A 345 -0.65 22.01 -3.67
C VAL A 345 -0.25 20.58 -3.35
N VAL A 346 0.77 20.42 -2.51
CA VAL A 346 1.39 19.14 -2.20
C VAL A 346 1.14 18.76 -0.75
N PHE A 347 0.56 17.59 -0.55
CA PHE A 347 0.30 17.02 0.76
C PHE A 347 1.37 16.00 1.16
N PHE A 348 1.89 16.11 2.37
CA PHE A 348 2.70 15.09 3.02
C PHE A 348 1.87 14.46 4.13
N ILE A 349 1.38 13.23 3.91
CA ILE A 349 0.57 12.47 4.88
C ILE A 349 1.48 11.42 5.54
N MET A 350 2.23 11.84 6.56
CA MET A 350 3.22 11.00 7.23
C MET A 350 3.10 11.16 8.76
N PRO A 351 2.52 10.17 9.47
CA PRO A 351 2.28 10.27 10.91
C PRO A 351 3.55 10.56 11.70
N ALA A 352 3.51 11.61 12.53
CA ALA A 352 4.63 12.05 13.36
C ALA A 352 4.20 12.32 14.79
N LYS A 353 5.18 12.60 15.66
CA LYS A 353 4.93 13.01 17.04
C LYS A 353 4.45 14.47 17.09
N THR A 354 3.20 14.67 17.51
CA THR A 354 2.53 15.98 17.52
C THR A 354 1.86 16.28 18.86
N ASN A 355 1.51 17.54 19.07
CA ASN A 355 0.67 18.01 20.16
C ASN A 355 -0.53 18.81 19.61
N ASN A 356 -1.60 18.09 19.24
CA ASN A 356 -2.83 18.63 18.65
C ASN A 356 -2.62 19.44 17.35
N PHE A 357 -3.74 19.86 16.75
CA PHE A 357 -3.76 20.78 15.62
C PHE A 357 -3.21 22.14 16.02
N ASN A 358 -2.58 22.84 15.07
CA ASN A 358 -2.21 24.23 15.31
C ASN A 358 -3.46 25.15 15.24
N VAL A 359 -3.39 26.25 15.99
CA VAL A 359 -4.51 27.18 16.13
C VAL A 359 -4.87 27.83 14.78
N GLU A 360 -3.86 28.09 13.96
CA GLU A 360 -4.02 28.78 12.68
C GLU A 360 -4.82 27.95 11.66
N SER A 361 -4.59 26.65 11.57
CA SER A 361 -5.34 25.74 10.70
C SER A 361 -6.80 25.60 11.15
N LEU A 362 -7.04 25.46 12.47
CA LEU A 362 -8.41 25.40 13.01
C LEU A 362 -9.17 26.71 12.79
N LYS A 363 -8.52 27.84 13.08
CA LYS A 363 -9.07 29.18 12.84
C LYS A 363 -9.43 29.37 11.36
N GLY A 364 -8.56 28.95 10.45
CA GLY A 364 -8.82 29.03 9.00
C GLY A 364 -10.09 28.29 8.58
N GLN A 365 -10.29 27.06 9.09
CA GLN A 365 -11.52 26.30 8.80
C GLN A 365 -12.77 26.93 9.41
N ALA A 366 -12.67 27.51 10.62
CA ALA A 366 -13.78 28.23 11.24
C ALA A 366 -14.16 29.50 10.46
N VAL A 367 -13.17 30.29 10.03
CA VAL A 367 -13.40 31.50 9.20
C VAL A 367 -14.04 31.14 7.87
N ARG A 368 -13.56 30.08 7.19
CA ARG A 368 -14.17 29.57 5.97
C ARG A 368 -15.64 29.19 6.18
N LYS A 369 -15.94 28.43 7.23
CA LYS A 369 -17.31 28.03 7.55
C LYS A 369 -18.21 29.24 7.79
N GLN A 370 -17.74 30.23 8.54
CA GLN A 370 -18.48 31.47 8.78
C GLN A 370 -18.78 32.25 7.49
N LEU A 371 -17.81 32.34 6.57
CA LEU A 371 -18.03 32.95 5.25
C LEU A 371 -19.09 32.20 4.45
N TRP A 372 -19.00 30.88 4.44
CA TRP A 372 -19.96 30.02 3.73
C TRP A 372 -21.38 30.21 4.28
N ASP A 373 -21.55 30.13 5.60
CA ASP A 373 -22.85 30.28 6.27
C ASP A 373 -23.45 31.67 6.01
N THR A 374 -22.61 32.71 6.00
CA THR A 374 -23.01 34.09 5.64
C THR A 374 -23.50 34.16 4.19
N ALA A 375 -22.71 33.64 3.25
CA ALA A 375 -23.06 33.63 1.83
C ALA A 375 -24.34 32.83 1.56
N HIS A 376 -24.50 31.69 2.23
CA HIS A 376 -25.68 30.84 2.11
C HIS A 376 -26.94 31.55 2.60
N THR A 377 -26.86 32.21 3.77
CA THR A 377 -27.96 33.02 4.32
C THR A 377 -28.39 34.14 3.37
N VAL A 378 -27.42 34.87 2.81
CA VAL A 378 -27.68 35.94 1.83
C VAL A 378 -28.30 35.38 0.55
N LYS A 379 -27.80 34.24 0.06
CA LYS A 379 -28.32 33.54 -1.12
C LYS A 379 -29.79 33.11 -0.93
N GLU A 380 -30.15 32.54 0.21
CA GLU A 380 -31.55 32.15 0.50
C GLU A 380 -32.48 33.37 0.57
N LYS A 381 -32.08 34.45 1.26
CA LYS A 381 -32.85 35.70 1.30
C LYS A 381 -33.03 36.30 -0.10
N PHE A 382 -31.95 36.34 -0.87
CA PHE A 382 -31.95 36.84 -2.24
C PHE A 382 -32.89 35.99 -3.12
N GLY A 383 -32.80 34.67 -3.04
CA GLY A 383 -33.64 33.73 -3.79
C GLY A 383 -35.13 33.94 -3.52
N ASN A 384 -35.52 34.09 -2.24
CA ASN A 384 -36.92 34.34 -1.86
C ASN A 384 -37.44 35.68 -2.41
N ARG A 385 -36.67 36.77 -2.24
CA ARG A 385 -37.06 38.10 -2.75
C ARG A 385 -37.12 38.14 -4.27
N LEU A 386 -36.21 37.43 -4.95
CA LEU A 386 -36.23 37.29 -6.41
C LEU A 386 -37.49 36.54 -6.86
N TYR A 387 -37.83 35.43 -6.20
CA TYR A 387 -39.03 34.65 -6.51
C TYR A 387 -40.31 35.49 -6.35
N ASP A 388 -40.42 36.24 -5.25
CA ASP A 388 -41.56 37.13 -5.00
C ASP A 388 -41.71 38.24 -6.05
N ALA A 389 -40.60 38.80 -6.52
CA ALA A 389 -40.62 39.81 -7.57
C ALA A 389 -41.04 39.23 -8.93
N LEU A 390 -40.52 38.04 -9.27
CA LEU A 390 -40.90 37.31 -10.48
C LEU A 390 -42.38 36.94 -10.49
N LEU A 391 -42.94 36.51 -9.36
CA LEU A 391 -44.38 36.25 -9.21
C LEU A 391 -45.25 37.49 -9.47
N LYS A 392 -44.72 38.68 -9.17
CA LYS A 392 -45.38 39.97 -9.42
C LYS A 392 -45.16 40.50 -10.85
N GLY A 393 -44.44 39.76 -11.70
CA GLY A 393 -44.10 40.17 -13.06
C GLY A 393 -43.08 41.31 -13.12
N GLN A 394 -42.31 41.53 -12.04
CA GLN A 394 -41.30 42.58 -11.95
C GLN A 394 -39.90 41.97 -12.05
N ILE A 395 -38.99 42.63 -12.78
CA ILE A 395 -37.56 42.32 -12.72
C ILE A 395 -36.98 43.13 -11.55
N PRO A 396 -36.56 42.48 -10.46
CA PRO A 396 -36.11 43.21 -9.29
C PRO A 396 -34.73 43.85 -9.50
N ASP A 397 -34.53 45.06 -9.00
CA ASP A 397 -33.23 45.75 -8.99
C ASP A 397 -32.33 45.13 -7.91
N MET A 398 -31.08 44.81 -8.25
CA MET A 398 -30.08 44.23 -7.34
C MET A 398 -29.91 45.05 -6.05
N ASN A 399 -29.99 46.38 -6.13
CA ASN A 399 -29.86 47.27 -4.98
C ASN A 399 -31.09 47.25 -4.06
N SER A 400 -32.23 46.75 -4.56
CA SER A 400 -33.47 46.60 -3.79
C SER A 400 -33.60 45.23 -3.10
N ILE A 401 -32.84 44.23 -3.57
CA ILE A 401 -32.94 42.85 -3.07
C ILE A 401 -32.07 42.63 -1.83
N LEU A 402 -30.93 43.29 -1.70
CA LEU A 402 -30.04 43.18 -0.54
C LEU A 402 -30.17 44.41 0.36
N ASP A 403 -30.34 44.20 1.66
CA ASP A 403 -30.46 45.30 2.63
C ASP A 403 -29.11 45.69 3.27
N ARG A 404 -29.09 46.81 4.00
CA ARG A 404 -27.87 47.32 4.66
C ARG A 404 -27.32 46.34 5.70
N ASP A 405 -28.17 45.52 6.30
CA ASP A 405 -27.76 44.53 7.29
C ASP A 405 -27.02 43.38 6.62
N ASP A 406 -27.50 42.90 5.47
CA ASP A 406 -26.80 41.90 4.64
C ASP A 406 -25.39 42.39 4.25
N PHE A 407 -25.27 43.66 3.80
CA PHE A 407 -23.97 44.26 3.51
C PHE A 407 -23.06 44.37 4.74
N THR A 408 -23.63 44.62 5.92
CA THR A 408 -22.87 44.74 7.17
C THR A 408 -22.32 43.37 7.62
N ILE A 409 -23.14 42.32 7.53
CA ILE A 409 -22.72 40.95 7.85
C ILE A 409 -21.66 40.46 6.86
N MET A 410 -21.84 40.72 5.56
CA MET A 410 -20.82 40.39 4.54
C MET A 410 -19.50 41.11 4.81
N LYS A 411 -19.52 42.42 5.11
CA LYS A 411 -18.30 43.17 5.48
C LYS A 411 -17.62 42.61 6.72
N ARG A 412 -18.38 42.23 7.75
CA ARG A 412 -17.84 41.59 8.96
C ARG A 412 -17.18 40.25 8.66
N ALA A 413 -17.81 39.44 7.81
CA ALA A 413 -17.27 38.15 7.40
C ALA A 413 -15.99 38.33 6.58
N ILE A 414 -15.94 39.30 5.65
CA ILE A 414 -14.73 39.66 4.89
C ILE A 414 -13.62 40.14 5.84
N TYR A 415 -13.94 40.98 6.82
CA TYR A 415 -12.94 41.48 7.78
C TYR A 415 -12.29 40.34 8.58
N ALA A 416 -13.04 39.30 8.92
CA ALA A 416 -12.51 38.11 9.60
C ALA A 416 -11.51 37.30 8.76
N THR A 417 -11.45 37.52 7.44
CA THR A 417 -10.48 36.86 6.54
C THR A 417 -9.10 37.49 6.54
N GLN A 418 -8.95 38.68 7.15
CA GLN A 418 -7.66 39.35 7.20
C GLN A 418 -6.66 38.54 8.03
N ARG A 419 -5.48 38.34 7.46
CA ARG A 419 -4.40 37.56 8.04
C ARG A 419 -3.06 38.27 7.79
N HIS A 420 -2.18 38.25 8.79
CA HIS A 420 -0.84 38.84 8.72
C HIS A 420 0.28 37.79 8.60
N THR A 421 -0.05 36.52 8.80
CA THR A 421 0.86 35.36 8.70
C THR A 421 0.64 34.61 7.39
N LEU A 422 1.68 33.94 6.89
CA LEU A 422 1.54 33.06 5.72
C LEU A 422 0.74 31.80 6.07
N PRO A 423 0.10 31.14 5.09
CA PRO A 423 -0.52 29.83 5.26
C PRO A 423 0.48 28.83 5.86
N PRO A 424 0.13 28.14 6.96
CA PRO A 424 1.10 27.32 7.67
C PRO A 424 1.49 26.11 6.82
N VAL A 425 2.76 25.73 6.87
CA VAL A 425 3.27 24.55 6.14
C VAL A 425 2.77 23.27 6.80
N THR A 426 2.69 23.21 8.13
CA THR A 426 2.13 22.05 8.86
C THR A 426 0.74 22.36 9.41
N THR A 427 -0.08 21.34 9.62
CA THR A 427 -1.42 21.46 10.26
C THR A 427 -1.40 21.23 11.77
N HIS A 428 -0.28 20.75 12.33
CA HIS A 428 -0.15 20.37 13.75
C HIS A 428 1.02 21.08 14.42
N ASN A 429 1.01 21.09 15.76
CA ASN A 429 2.20 21.49 16.52
C ASN A 429 3.12 20.25 16.63
N MET A 430 4.28 20.29 15.97
CA MET A 430 5.25 19.19 16.04
C MET A 430 5.97 19.22 17.39
N ILE A 431 6.24 18.04 17.98
CA ILE A 431 7.03 17.97 19.22
C ILE A 431 8.48 18.40 18.95
N ASP A 432 9.06 17.89 17.86
CA ASP A 432 10.46 18.14 17.48
C ASP A 432 10.56 19.02 16.22
N ASP A 433 9.78 20.11 16.17
CA ASP A 433 9.60 20.99 14.99
C ASP A 433 10.92 21.46 14.33
N ALA A 434 11.91 21.80 15.15
CA ALA A 434 13.19 22.35 14.70
C ALA A 434 14.09 21.31 14.00
N THR A 435 13.98 20.04 14.41
CA THR A 435 14.77 18.92 13.89
C THR A 435 13.99 18.00 12.97
N ASP A 436 12.68 18.24 12.81
CA ASP A 436 11.82 17.48 11.91
C ASP A 436 12.38 17.53 10.46
N PRO A 437 12.64 16.37 9.81
CA PRO A 437 13.30 16.33 8.52
C PRO A 437 12.52 17.02 7.39
N ILE A 438 11.18 16.92 7.38
CA ILE A 438 10.33 17.57 6.37
C ILE A 438 10.38 19.08 6.58
N LEU A 439 10.07 19.57 7.78
CA LEU A 439 10.02 20.99 8.06
C LEU A 439 11.38 21.67 7.93
N SER A 440 12.46 21.01 8.36
CA SER A 440 13.83 21.51 8.19
C SER A 440 14.19 21.66 6.71
N ASN A 441 13.80 20.70 5.86
CA ASN A 441 14.01 20.82 4.42
C ASN A 441 13.14 21.89 3.78
N VAL A 442 11.87 22.04 4.18
CA VAL A 442 11.02 23.12 3.70
C VAL A 442 11.64 24.49 4.02
N ARG A 443 12.18 24.66 5.24
CA ARG A 443 12.92 25.88 5.63
C ARG A 443 14.16 26.09 4.75
N ARG A 444 14.92 25.02 4.48
CA ARG A 444 16.13 25.05 3.64
C ARG A 444 15.83 25.49 2.19
N ILE A 445 14.77 24.94 1.59
CA ILE A 445 14.41 25.22 0.18
C ILE A 445 13.55 26.48 0.01
N GLY A 446 13.05 27.07 1.10
CA GLY A 446 12.33 28.34 1.08
C GLY A 446 10.88 28.29 0.60
N LEU A 447 10.22 27.12 0.63
CA LEU A 447 8.82 26.96 0.21
C LEU A 447 7.83 27.23 1.37
N PHE A 448 7.64 28.51 1.70
CA PHE A 448 6.83 28.95 2.84
C PHE A 448 5.36 29.29 2.52
N ASN A 449 4.83 28.74 1.42
CA ASN A 449 3.49 29.08 0.92
C ASN A 449 3.30 30.58 0.65
N SER A 450 4.33 31.27 0.16
CA SER A 450 4.22 32.68 -0.19
C SER A 450 3.29 32.88 -1.40
N ARG A 451 2.80 34.11 -1.62
CA ARG A 451 1.97 34.44 -2.79
C ARG A 451 2.67 34.15 -4.13
N ASN A 452 3.99 34.32 -4.16
CA ASN A 452 4.81 34.12 -5.36
C ASN A 452 5.11 32.65 -5.66
N ASP A 453 4.93 31.75 -4.68
CA ASP A 453 5.15 30.32 -4.89
C ASP A 453 4.01 29.72 -5.71
N ARG A 454 4.36 29.01 -6.79
CA ARG A 454 3.42 28.23 -7.60
C ARG A 454 3.20 26.83 -7.04
N VAL A 455 4.11 26.38 -6.18
CA VAL A 455 3.99 25.15 -5.42
C VAL A 455 3.75 25.49 -3.94
N LYS A 456 2.68 24.96 -3.37
CA LYS A 456 2.34 25.08 -1.95
C LYS A 456 2.52 23.74 -1.25
N ILE A 457 2.95 23.75 0.01
CA ILE A 457 3.21 22.56 0.82
C ILE A 457 2.26 22.54 2.02
N ILE A 458 1.69 21.36 2.28
CA ILE A 458 0.89 21.06 3.46
C ILE A 458 1.39 19.74 4.04
N PHE A 459 2.07 19.81 5.17
CA PHE A 459 2.44 18.67 5.99
C PHE A 459 1.31 18.36 6.97
N HIS A 460 0.70 17.18 6.81
CA HIS A 460 -0.33 16.64 7.68
C HIS A 460 0.23 15.42 8.43
N PRO A 461 0.86 15.62 9.60
CA PRO A 461 1.56 14.59 10.36
C PRO A 461 0.66 13.62 11.13
N GLU A 462 -0.51 13.26 10.59
CA GLU A 462 -1.47 12.34 11.20
C GLU A 462 -2.10 11.46 10.12
N PHE A 463 -2.71 10.34 10.51
CA PHE A 463 -3.57 9.59 9.60
C PHE A 463 -4.85 10.37 9.29
N LEU A 464 -5.30 10.30 8.04
CA LEU A 464 -6.56 10.91 7.62
C LEU A 464 -7.76 10.17 8.25
N SER A 465 -8.76 10.94 8.67
CA SER A 465 -10.00 10.42 9.22
C SER A 465 -11.16 11.34 8.85
N SER A 466 -12.30 10.74 8.49
CA SER A 466 -13.59 11.40 8.31
C SER A 466 -14.05 12.23 9.52
N THR A 467 -13.53 11.95 10.71
CA THR A 467 -13.84 12.70 11.94
C THR A 467 -12.91 13.91 12.18
N SER A 468 -11.89 14.11 11.35
CA SER A 468 -10.95 15.23 11.50
C SER A 468 -11.66 16.58 11.34
N PRO A 469 -11.45 17.54 12.25
CA PRO A 469 -12.03 18.88 12.15
C PRO A 469 -11.40 19.72 11.02
N LEU A 470 -10.23 19.32 10.50
CA LEU A 470 -9.55 20.03 9.43
C LEU A 470 -9.94 19.49 8.05
N LEU A 471 -9.73 18.20 7.84
CA LEU A 471 -9.90 17.53 6.55
C LEU A 471 -10.74 16.27 6.79
N PRO A 472 -12.09 16.38 6.83
CA PRO A 472 -13.00 15.31 7.21
C PRO A 472 -13.20 14.31 6.07
N MET A 473 -12.16 13.54 5.78
CA MET A 473 -12.17 12.48 4.77
C MET A 473 -11.27 11.34 5.18
N ASP A 474 -11.67 10.13 4.82
CA ASP A 474 -10.82 8.96 4.95
C ASP A 474 -9.77 8.94 3.84
N TYR A 475 -8.72 8.16 4.04
CA TYR A 475 -7.57 8.11 3.13
C TYR A 475 -7.96 7.79 1.68
N GLU A 476 -8.87 6.86 1.43
CA GLU A 476 -9.26 6.52 0.06
C GLU A 476 -9.92 7.71 -0.66
N ASP A 477 -10.79 8.45 0.03
CA ASP A 477 -11.48 9.59 -0.57
C ASP A 477 -10.51 10.74 -0.84
N PHE A 478 -9.55 10.95 0.05
CA PHE A 478 -8.45 11.88 -0.18
C PHE A 478 -7.64 11.53 -1.43
N VAL A 479 -7.24 10.26 -1.58
CA VAL A 479 -6.50 9.79 -2.76
C VAL A 479 -7.32 10.04 -4.03
N ARG A 480 -8.61 9.67 -4.03
CA ARG A 480 -9.53 9.93 -5.15
C ARG A 480 -9.62 11.41 -5.51
N GLY A 481 -9.59 12.31 -4.54
CA GLY A 481 -9.65 13.75 -4.77
C GLY A 481 -8.35 14.35 -5.33
N CYS A 482 -7.22 13.65 -5.17
CA CYS A 482 -5.92 14.10 -5.66
C CYS A 482 -5.76 13.91 -7.18
N ASN A 483 -4.71 14.50 -7.74
CA ASN A 483 -4.39 14.41 -9.16
C ASN A 483 -3.19 13.52 -9.47
N LEU A 484 -2.20 13.45 -8.56
CA LEU A 484 -1.00 12.65 -8.74
C LEU A 484 -0.47 12.20 -7.37
N GLY A 485 -0.28 10.89 -7.19
CA GLY A 485 0.53 10.37 -6.08
C GLY A 485 2.01 10.40 -6.45
N VAL A 486 2.89 10.81 -5.54
CA VAL A 486 4.33 10.91 -5.81
C VAL A 486 5.10 10.15 -4.74
N PHE A 487 5.59 8.95 -5.11
CA PHE A 487 6.23 7.99 -4.20
C PHE A 487 7.64 7.66 -4.72
N PRO A 488 8.60 8.59 -4.63
CA PRO A 488 9.94 8.40 -5.17
C PRO A 488 10.80 7.55 -4.22
N SER A 489 10.28 6.42 -3.74
CA SER A 489 10.89 5.56 -2.71
C SER A 489 12.29 5.07 -3.09
N TYR A 490 13.19 5.07 -2.10
CA TYR A 490 14.50 4.41 -2.19
C TYR A 490 14.42 2.94 -1.75
N TYR A 491 13.77 2.66 -0.62
CA TYR A 491 13.58 1.30 -0.11
C TYR A 491 12.10 1.01 0.05
N GLU A 492 11.55 0.24 -0.87
CA GLU A 492 10.14 -0.14 -0.86
C GLU A 492 9.95 -1.55 -1.43
N PRO A 493 9.89 -2.58 -0.57
CA PRO A 493 9.85 -3.97 -1.02
C PRO A 493 8.67 -4.29 -1.95
N TRP A 494 7.54 -3.61 -1.76
CA TRP A 494 6.39 -3.66 -2.66
C TRP A 494 5.93 -2.27 -3.09
N GLY A 495 5.14 -1.57 -2.27
CA GLY A 495 4.55 -0.28 -2.63
C GLY A 495 3.05 -0.38 -2.84
N TYR A 496 2.30 -0.55 -1.73
CA TYR A 496 0.83 -0.57 -1.77
C TYR A 496 0.24 0.77 -2.21
N THR A 497 0.80 1.87 -1.71
CA THR A 497 0.31 3.24 -1.94
C THR A 497 0.19 3.59 -3.45
N PRO A 498 1.22 3.37 -4.31
CA PRO A 498 1.04 3.56 -5.74
C PRO A 498 0.07 2.56 -6.38
N GLY A 499 -0.01 1.32 -5.90
CA GLY A 499 -0.99 0.32 -6.37
C GLY A 499 -2.44 0.71 -6.05
N GLU A 500 -2.70 1.21 -4.84
CA GLU A 500 -3.98 1.78 -4.43
C GLU A 500 -4.38 2.98 -5.29
N CYS A 501 -3.42 3.87 -5.59
CA CYS A 501 -3.64 4.98 -6.53
C CYS A 501 -4.11 4.46 -7.89
N THR A 502 -3.44 3.43 -8.43
CA THR A 502 -3.79 2.82 -9.71
C THR A 502 -5.21 2.23 -9.68
N VAL A 503 -5.56 1.50 -8.61
CA VAL A 503 -6.91 0.95 -8.41
C VAL A 503 -7.98 2.06 -8.35
N MET A 504 -7.64 3.22 -7.79
CA MET A 504 -8.53 4.38 -7.73
C MET A 504 -8.51 5.26 -8.99
N GLY A 505 -7.76 4.87 -10.03
CA GLY A 505 -7.63 5.64 -11.28
C GLY A 505 -6.83 6.93 -11.15
N ILE A 506 -5.97 7.02 -10.12
CA ILE A 506 -5.11 8.18 -9.85
C ILE A 506 -3.69 7.88 -10.34
N PRO A 507 -3.15 8.66 -11.29
CA PRO A 507 -1.77 8.54 -11.74
C PRO A 507 -0.79 8.60 -10.57
N SER A 508 0.32 7.89 -10.69
CA SER A 508 1.34 7.84 -9.64
C SER A 508 2.76 7.88 -10.22
N VAL A 509 3.68 8.48 -9.46
CA VAL A 509 5.12 8.34 -9.66
C VAL A 509 5.63 7.30 -8.67
N THR A 510 6.41 6.34 -9.15
CA THR A 510 7.10 5.30 -8.37
C THR A 510 8.56 5.22 -8.83
N THR A 511 9.33 4.23 -8.38
CA THR A 511 10.75 4.07 -8.74
C THR A 511 11.08 2.67 -9.21
N ASN A 512 12.17 2.53 -9.95
CA ASN A 512 12.77 1.21 -10.27
C ASN A 512 13.51 0.56 -9.08
N LEU A 513 13.33 1.10 -7.86
CA LEU A 513 13.72 0.49 -6.58
C LEU A 513 12.50 0.13 -5.71
N SER A 514 11.28 0.41 -6.20
CA SER A 514 10.03 -0.01 -5.58
C SER A 514 9.54 -1.29 -6.25
N GLY A 515 9.05 -2.25 -5.47
CA GLY A 515 8.56 -3.52 -6.00
C GLY A 515 7.42 -3.37 -7.01
N PHE A 516 6.50 -2.43 -6.76
CA PHE A 516 5.41 -2.04 -7.65
C PHE A 516 5.94 -1.44 -8.95
N GLY A 517 6.93 -0.55 -8.86
CA GLY A 517 7.57 0.06 -10.03
C GLY A 517 8.23 -0.99 -10.93
N CYS A 518 9.00 -1.91 -10.34
CA CYS A 518 9.61 -3.03 -11.07
C CYS A 518 8.55 -3.92 -11.73
N PHE A 519 7.46 -4.23 -11.02
CA PHE A 519 6.39 -5.06 -11.54
C PHE A 519 5.69 -4.41 -12.75
N ILE A 520 5.37 -3.11 -12.67
CA ILE A 520 4.78 -2.37 -13.80
C ILE A 520 5.75 -2.26 -14.98
N GLU A 521 7.04 -2.00 -14.72
CA GLU A 521 8.07 -1.94 -15.76
C GLU A 521 8.16 -3.23 -16.58
N GLU A 522 8.03 -4.38 -15.91
CA GLU A 522 8.09 -5.70 -16.54
C GLU A 522 6.82 -6.05 -17.33
N HIS A 523 5.65 -5.64 -16.83
CA HIS A 523 4.35 -6.08 -17.36
C HIS A 523 3.65 -5.07 -18.28
N VAL A 524 4.10 -3.81 -18.33
CA VAL A 524 3.47 -2.74 -19.10
C VAL A 524 4.50 -2.07 -20.01
N SER A 525 4.28 -2.13 -21.33
CA SER A 525 5.27 -1.64 -22.32
C SER A 525 5.47 -0.11 -22.31
N ASP A 526 4.43 0.66 -21.99
CA ASP A 526 4.51 2.13 -21.83
C ASP A 526 3.75 2.57 -20.56
N PRO A 527 4.37 2.45 -19.37
CA PRO A 527 3.72 2.80 -18.11
C PRO A 527 3.25 4.25 -18.05
N ALA A 528 4.00 5.19 -18.64
CA ALA A 528 3.73 6.62 -18.57
C ALA A 528 2.43 6.98 -19.34
N ALA A 529 2.16 6.33 -20.47
CA ALA A 529 0.90 6.49 -21.20
C ALA A 529 -0.34 6.05 -20.40
N TYR A 530 -0.15 5.16 -19.41
CA TYR A 530 -1.15 4.69 -18.46
C TYR A 530 -1.10 5.43 -17.11
N GLY A 531 -0.27 6.48 -16.98
CA GLY A 531 -0.21 7.32 -15.78
C GLY A 531 0.62 6.73 -14.65
N VAL A 532 1.48 5.75 -14.91
CA VAL A 532 2.49 5.27 -13.96
C VAL A 532 3.86 5.76 -14.43
N TYR A 533 4.44 6.72 -13.71
CA TYR A 533 5.76 7.27 -14.03
C TYR A 533 6.82 6.57 -13.18
N ILE A 534 7.80 5.94 -13.82
CA ILE A 534 8.86 5.21 -13.12
C ILE A 534 10.12 6.07 -13.12
N LEU A 535 10.48 6.56 -11.93
CA LEU A 535 11.70 7.32 -11.69
C LEU A 535 12.89 6.38 -11.59
N ASP A 536 13.96 6.68 -12.32
CA ASP A 536 15.20 5.94 -12.22
C ASP A 536 16.01 6.43 -11.01
N ARG A 537 16.01 5.63 -9.96
CA ARG A 537 16.81 5.81 -8.73
C ARG A 537 17.91 4.76 -8.59
N ARG A 538 18.00 3.81 -9.52
CA ARG A 538 18.95 2.70 -9.47
C ARG A 538 20.21 2.98 -10.28
N PHE A 539 20.08 3.58 -11.46
CA PHE A 539 21.18 3.76 -12.40
C PHE A 539 21.55 5.23 -12.60
N ARG A 540 20.98 6.13 -11.79
CA ARG A 540 21.20 7.57 -11.82
C ARG A 540 21.58 8.11 -10.45
N SER A 541 22.31 9.22 -10.46
CA SER A 541 22.60 9.99 -9.25
C SER A 541 21.33 10.61 -8.68
N ALA A 542 21.35 10.96 -7.38
CA ALA A 542 20.25 11.66 -6.72
C ALA A 542 19.84 12.95 -7.45
N GLU A 543 20.82 13.70 -7.98
CA GLU A 543 20.60 14.93 -8.73
C GLU A 543 19.84 14.69 -10.05
N GLU A 544 20.24 13.67 -10.80
CA GLU A 544 19.57 13.28 -12.04
C GLU A 544 18.16 12.73 -11.78
N SER A 545 17.98 11.96 -10.70
CA SER A 545 16.65 11.51 -10.26
C SER A 545 15.77 12.70 -9.87
N CYS A 546 16.28 13.69 -9.14
CA CYS A 546 15.52 14.93 -8.85
C CYS A 546 15.10 15.64 -10.14
N ASN A 547 16.01 15.79 -11.10
CA ASN A 547 15.69 16.43 -12.39
C ASN A 547 14.64 15.66 -13.18
N GLN A 548 14.72 14.32 -13.21
CA GLN A 548 13.71 13.48 -13.86
C GLN A 548 12.35 13.60 -13.17
N LEU A 549 12.31 13.59 -11.83
CA LEU A 549 11.07 13.74 -11.07
C LEU A 549 10.43 15.12 -11.33
N THR A 550 11.23 16.18 -11.31
CA THR A 550 10.78 17.54 -11.68
C THR A 550 10.18 17.56 -13.08
N GLN A 551 10.82 16.90 -14.06
CA GLN A 551 10.31 16.87 -15.43
C GLN A 551 8.98 16.13 -15.55
N PHE A 552 8.78 15.02 -14.82
CA PHE A 552 7.49 14.31 -14.78
C PHE A 552 6.39 15.22 -14.23
N MET A 553 6.63 15.87 -13.09
CA MET A 553 5.67 16.79 -12.48
C MET A 553 5.37 18.00 -13.37
N PHE A 554 6.39 18.60 -13.98
CA PHE A 554 6.22 19.75 -14.85
C PHE A 554 5.41 19.40 -16.11
N SER A 555 5.71 18.26 -16.75
CA SER A 555 4.95 17.75 -17.89
C SER A 555 3.49 17.44 -17.51
N PHE A 556 3.25 16.90 -16.31
CA PHE A 556 1.90 16.67 -15.80
C PHE A 556 1.12 17.98 -15.61
N CYS A 557 1.78 19.04 -15.12
CA CYS A 557 1.18 20.37 -14.98
C CYS A 557 0.76 21.00 -16.32
N GLN A 558 1.40 20.61 -17.43
CA GLN A 558 1.07 21.11 -18.77
C GLN A 558 -0.15 20.42 -19.40
N GLN A 559 -0.65 19.34 -18.80
CA GLN A 559 -1.82 18.65 -19.34
C GLN A 559 -3.09 19.51 -19.23
N SER A 560 -3.98 19.40 -20.20
CA SER A 560 -5.35 19.89 -20.12
C SER A 560 -6.21 19.01 -19.19
N LEU A 561 -7.36 19.53 -18.75
CA LEU A 561 -8.35 18.75 -18.00
C LEU A 561 -8.76 17.47 -18.75
N ARG A 562 -8.97 17.57 -20.08
CA ARG A 562 -9.34 16.44 -20.93
C ARG A 562 -8.25 15.38 -20.97
N GLN A 563 -6.98 15.77 -21.10
CA GLN A 563 -5.86 14.84 -21.07
C GLN A 563 -5.75 14.13 -19.72
N ARG A 564 -5.93 14.85 -18.60
CA ARG A 564 -5.94 14.24 -17.26
C ARG A 564 -7.07 13.22 -17.08
N ILE A 565 -8.29 13.53 -17.56
CA ILE A 565 -9.42 12.58 -17.52
C ILE A 565 -9.09 11.31 -18.32
N ILE A 566 -8.54 11.47 -19.53
CA ILE A 566 -8.14 10.33 -20.37
C ILE A 566 -7.06 9.49 -19.68
N GLN A 567 -6.05 10.13 -19.09
CA GLN A 567 -4.99 9.43 -18.37
C GLN A 567 -5.54 8.66 -17.17
N ARG A 568 -6.40 9.27 -16.34
CA ARG A 568 -7.08 8.57 -15.23
C ARG A 568 -7.86 7.34 -15.69
N ASN A 569 -8.59 7.44 -16.79
CA ASN A 569 -9.31 6.31 -17.38
C ASN A 569 -8.38 5.19 -17.88
N ARG A 570 -7.14 5.51 -18.27
CA ARG A 570 -6.13 4.50 -18.62
C ARG A 570 -5.50 3.89 -17.37
N THR A 571 -5.21 4.71 -16.36
CA THR A 571 -4.68 4.25 -15.07
C THR A 571 -5.62 3.24 -14.41
N GLU A 572 -6.92 3.53 -14.36
CA GLU A 572 -7.91 2.63 -13.76
C GLU A 572 -7.96 1.25 -14.45
N ARG A 573 -7.71 1.18 -15.76
CA ARG A 573 -7.66 -0.10 -16.50
C ARG A 573 -6.51 -1.01 -16.08
N LEU A 574 -5.45 -0.47 -15.47
CA LEU A 574 -4.36 -1.28 -14.91
C LEU A 574 -4.76 -1.95 -13.60
N SER A 575 -5.89 -1.58 -12.98
CA SER A 575 -6.34 -2.20 -11.72
C SER A 575 -6.50 -3.72 -11.83
N ASP A 576 -6.97 -4.23 -12.96
CA ASP A 576 -7.14 -5.67 -13.22
C ASP A 576 -5.81 -6.46 -13.13
N LEU A 577 -4.67 -5.82 -13.47
CA LEU A 577 -3.34 -6.42 -13.35
C LEU A 577 -2.91 -6.58 -11.87
N LEU A 578 -3.47 -5.76 -10.97
CA LEU A 578 -3.16 -5.73 -9.55
C LEU A 578 -4.14 -6.57 -8.71
N ASP A 579 -5.16 -7.15 -9.33
CA ASP A 579 -6.16 -7.94 -8.63
C ASP A 579 -5.62 -9.33 -8.24
N TRP A 580 -6.03 -9.82 -7.07
CA TRP A 580 -5.67 -11.15 -6.59
C TRP A 580 -6.10 -12.29 -7.53
N ARG A 581 -7.11 -12.11 -8.39
CA ARG A 581 -7.47 -13.09 -9.44
C ARG A 581 -6.35 -13.33 -10.43
N TYR A 582 -5.51 -12.33 -10.68
CA TYR A 582 -4.32 -12.46 -11.52
C TYR A 582 -3.10 -12.81 -10.67
N LEU A 583 -2.83 -12.04 -9.62
CA LEU A 583 -1.61 -12.18 -8.82
C LEU A 583 -1.60 -13.41 -7.89
N GLY A 584 -2.77 -13.94 -7.52
CA GLY A 584 -2.89 -15.15 -6.71
C GLY A 584 -2.30 -16.38 -7.40
N ARG A 585 -2.24 -16.38 -8.73
CA ARG A 585 -1.66 -17.48 -9.51
C ARG A 585 -0.15 -17.67 -9.28
N PHE A 586 0.59 -16.63 -8.86
CA PHE A 586 2.00 -16.79 -8.45
C PHE A 586 2.11 -17.64 -7.17
N TYR A 587 1.13 -17.55 -6.27
CA TYR A 587 1.06 -18.42 -5.10
C TYR A 587 0.71 -19.86 -5.49
N VAL A 588 -0.22 -20.06 -6.44
CA VAL A 588 -0.54 -21.39 -6.98
C VAL A 588 0.72 -22.05 -7.55
N HIS A 589 1.48 -21.32 -8.37
CA HIS A 589 2.75 -21.81 -8.92
C HIS A 589 3.77 -22.16 -7.84
N ALA A 590 3.96 -21.31 -6.83
CA ALA A 590 4.87 -21.57 -5.72
C ALA A 590 4.47 -22.82 -4.91
N ARG A 591 3.17 -23.04 -4.69
CA ARG A 591 2.64 -24.24 -4.02
C ARG A 591 2.88 -25.51 -4.83
N HIS A 592 2.63 -25.46 -6.14
CA HIS A 592 2.87 -26.60 -7.04
C HIS A 592 4.37 -26.96 -7.08
N LEU A 593 5.25 -25.96 -7.15
CA LEU A 593 6.69 -26.17 -7.09
C LEU A 593 7.14 -26.78 -5.76
N ALA A 594 6.53 -26.40 -4.64
CA ALA A 594 6.85 -26.96 -3.33
C ALA A 594 6.43 -28.43 -3.22
N LEU A 595 5.24 -28.78 -3.74
CA LEU A 595 4.78 -30.16 -3.82
C LEU A 595 5.67 -31.02 -4.72
N ASN A 596 6.07 -30.52 -5.89
CA ASN A 596 6.98 -31.22 -6.79
C ASN A 596 8.35 -31.49 -6.14
N ARG A 597 8.90 -30.53 -5.38
CA ARG A 597 10.18 -30.71 -4.69
C ARG A 597 10.10 -31.65 -3.49
N ALA A 598 9.00 -31.61 -2.74
CA ALA A 598 8.80 -32.47 -1.57
C ALA A 598 8.38 -33.90 -1.95
N PHE A 599 7.60 -34.05 -3.02
CA PHE A 599 6.98 -35.32 -3.44
C PHE A 599 7.06 -35.52 -4.98
N PRO A 600 8.26 -35.64 -5.55
CA PRO A 600 8.48 -35.64 -7.01
C PRO A 600 7.82 -36.83 -7.74
N ASP A 601 7.62 -37.95 -7.05
CA ASP A 601 6.97 -39.14 -7.62
C ASP A 601 5.45 -38.93 -7.83
N LYS A 602 4.84 -38.06 -7.02
CA LYS A 602 3.39 -37.79 -7.03
C LYS A 602 3.04 -36.55 -7.84
N PHE A 603 3.85 -35.50 -7.74
CA PHE A 603 3.61 -34.23 -8.42
C PHE A 603 4.74 -33.98 -9.41
N LYS A 604 4.45 -34.13 -10.71
CA LYS A 604 5.41 -33.84 -11.77
C LYS A 604 5.18 -32.43 -12.28
N MET A 605 6.23 -31.62 -12.24
CA MET A 605 6.25 -30.27 -12.80
C MET A 605 7.57 -30.11 -13.53
N ASP A 606 7.58 -29.43 -14.68
CA ASP A 606 8.83 -28.92 -15.23
C ASP A 606 9.17 -27.60 -14.51
N PRO A 607 10.21 -27.56 -13.65
CA PRO A 607 10.56 -26.36 -12.89
C PRO A 607 11.17 -25.26 -13.77
N MET A 608 11.55 -25.56 -15.01
CA MET A 608 12.11 -24.61 -15.99
C MET A 608 11.10 -24.22 -17.08
N ALA A 609 9.92 -24.85 -17.12
CA ALA A 609 8.87 -24.43 -18.04
C ALA A 609 8.44 -23.01 -17.67
N PRO A 610 8.51 -22.03 -18.59
CA PRO A 610 7.88 -20.74 -18.35
C PRO A 610 6.40 -20.96 -18.08
N LEU A 611 5.78 -20.11 -17.24
CA LEU A 611 4.33 -20.08 -17.04
C LEU A 611 3.67 -20.15 -18.43
N LYS A 612 3.00 -21.28 -18.73
CA LYS A 612 2.58 -21.61 -20.11
C LYS A 612 1.59 -20.56 -20.61
N VAL A 613 2.03 -19.71 -21.53
CA VAL A 613 1.19 -18.71 -22.20
C VAL A 613 0.48 -19.37 -23.38
N ARG A 614 -0.84 -19.31 -23.44
CA ARG A 614 -1.64 -19.82 -24.55
C ARG A 614 -1.17 -19.19 -25.87
N LYS A 615 -0.51 -19.95 -26.74
CA LYS A 615 -0.43 -19.59 -28.16
C LYS A 615 -1.84 -19.71 -28.72
N GLY A 616 -2.38 -18.60 -29.22
CA GLY A 616 -3.66 -18.62 -29.94
C GLY A 616 -3.58 -19.68 -31.03
N LYS A 617 -4.55 -20.60 -31.07
CA LYS A 617 -4.76 -21.45 -32.24
C LYS A 617 -5.02 -20.50 -33.42
N GLU A 618 -4.02 -20.31 -34.28
CA GLU A 618 -4.29 -19.92 -35.66
C GLU A 618 -5.27 -20.96 -36.20
N LYS A 619 -6.52 -20.54 -36.41
CA LYS A 619 -7.42 -21.28 -37.27
C LYS A 619 -6.77 -21.25 -38.65
N ASN A 620 -6.09 -22.32 -39.03
CA ASN A 620 -5.83 -22.62 -40.43
C ASN A 620 -7.20 -22.71 -41.12
N GLY A 621 -7.60 -21.61 -41.75
CA GLY A 621 -8.69 -21.60 -42.70
C GLY A 621 -8.21 -22.30 -43.95
N GLU A 622 -8.48 -23.59 -44.05
CA GLU A 622 -8.59 -24.25 -45.35
C GLU A 622 -9.76 -23.57 -46.08
N PHE A 623 -9.42 -22.69 -47.03
CA PHE A 623 -10.34 -22.35 -48.11
C PHE A 623 -10.47 -23.58 -49.01
N ALA A 624 -11.52 -24.38 -48.77
CA ALA A 624 -12.02 -25.31 -49.76
C ALA A 624 -12.82 -24.52 -50.80
N ASN A 625 -12.43 -24.67 -52.06
CA ASN A 625 -13.17 -24.23 -53.24
C ASN A 625 -14.55 -24.91 -53.27
N GLU A 626 -15.61 -24.11 -53.33
CA GLU A 626 -16.72 -24.19 -54.30
C GLU A 626 -17.67 -23.00 -54.14
#